data_AF-A0A525CJR3-F1
#
_entry.id   AF-A0A525CJR3-F1
#
_cell.length_a   1.000
_cell.length_b   1.000
_cell.length_c   1.000
_cell.angle_alpha   90.00
_cell.angle_beta   90.00
_cell.angle_gamma   90.00
#
_symmetry.space_group_name_H-M   'P 1'
#
loop_
_entity.id
_entity.type
_entity.pdbx_description
1 polymer ?
#
loop_
_entity_poly.entity_id
_entity_poly.type
_entity_poly.pdbx_seq_one_letter_code
_entity_poly.pdbx_strand_id
1 'polypeptide(L)'
;MESLVEELKAAIPFKPTTEVDDIVLIVGQDPKILVYAIVTSINRDSSKKDEWWNIGLTLLSIPLQKVVWTLRTEQMTGQEIFTMGGEKRFFKAVDFGKTNHDEINENSQPSRGSKNFLKRVK
;
A
#
# COMPACT_ATOMS: atom_id res chain seq x y z
N MET A 1 -6.73 -9.71 -24.41
CA MET A 1 -6.48 -9.52 -22.96
C MET A 1 -6.36 -10.86 -22.24
N GLU A 2 -7.16 -11.83 -22.66
CA GLU A 2 -7.41 -13.14 -22.08
C GLU A 2 -6.13 -14.00 -22.06
N SER A 3 -5.40 -14.11 -23.18
CA SER A 3 -4.12 -14.85 -23.23
C SER A 3 -3.11 -14.34 -22.21
N LEU A 4 -2.98 -13.02 -22.10
CA LEU A 4 -2.08 -12.37 -21.14
C LEU A 4 -2.48 -12.69 -19.70
N VAL A 5 -3.78 -12.68 -19.40
CA VAL A 5 -4.29 -13.05 -18.06
C VAL A 5 -3.96 -14.51 -17.73
N GLU A 6 -4.11 -15.44 -18.67
CA GLU A 6 -3.78 -16.84 -18.45
C GLU A 6 -2.26 -17.06 -18.26
N GLU A 7 -1.42 -16.38 -19.03
CA GLU A 7 0.02 -16.38 -18.84
C GLU A 7 0.41 -15.85 -17.44
N LEU A 8 -0.22 -14.75 -17.00
CA LEU A 8 0.03 -14.18 -15.68
C LEU A 8 -0.40 -15.12 -14.56
N LYS A 9 -1.55 -15.80 -14.67
CA LYS A 9 -2.00 -16.79 -13.68
C LYS A 9 -1.07 -17.99 -13.60
N ALA A 10 -0.46 -18.40 -14.70
CA ALA A 10 0.52 -19.49 -14.71
C ALA A 10 1.86 -19.07 -14.08
N ALA A 11 2.25 -17.80 -14.22
CA ALA A 11 3.53 -17.29 -13.74
C ALA A 11 3.50 -16.77 -12.30
N ILE A 12 2.36 -16.26 -11.82
CA ILE A 12 2.22 -15.55 -10.55
C ILE A 12 1.25 -16.31 -9.64
N PRO A 13 1.64 -16.61 -8.39
CA PRO A 13 0.76 -17.26 -7.43
C PRO A 13 -0.27 -16.26 -6.87
N PHE A 14 -1.38 -16.06 -7.59
CA PHE A 14 -2.49 -15.26 -7.09
C PHE A 14 -3.25 -16.00 -5.99
N LYS A 15 -3.69 -15.25 -4.96
CA LYS A 15 -4.63 -15.74 -3.95
C LYS A 15 -6.07 -15.42 -4.39
N PRO A 16 -7.10 -16.12 -3.85
CA PRO A 16 -8.47 -15.97 -4.32
C PRO A 16 -9.21 -14.72 -3.79
N THR A 17 -8.70 -14.07 -2.76
CA THR A 17 -9.32 -12.90 -2.12
C THR A 17 -8.41 -11.67 -2.22
N THR A 18 -8.99 -10.48 -2.01
CA THR A 18 -8.26 -9.22 -1.92
C THR A 18 -8.67 -8.53 -0.63
N GLU A 19 -7.68 -8.12 0.16
CA GLU A 19 -7.80 -7.48 1.47
C GLU A 19 -6.99 -6.17 1.47
N VAL A 20 -7.20 -5.33 2.49
CA VAL A 20 -6.34 -4.16 2.71
C VAL A 20 -4.91 -4.64 2.98
N ASP A 21 -3.92 -3.88 2.52
CA ASP A 21 -2.47 -4.16 2.56
C ASP A 21 -1.98 -5.25 1.59
N ASP A 22 -2.87 -5.85 0.79
CA ASP A 22 -2.44 -6.74 -0.30
C ASP A 22 -1.77 -5.99 -1.45
N ILE A 23 -0.81 -6.66 -2.09
CA ILE A 23 -0.25 -6.21 -3.37
C ILE A 23 -1.04 -6.84 -4.51
N VAL A 24 -1.61 -5.98 -5.38
CA VAL A 24 -2.38 -6.37 -6.56
C VAL A 24 -1.62 -6.05 -7.85
N LEU A 25 -1.85 -6.83 -8.90
CA LEU A 25 -1.36 -6.57 -10.25
C LEU A 25 -2.50 -6.02 -11.11
N ILE A 26 -2.32 -4.83 -11.67
CA ILE A 26 -3.31 -4.16 -12.52
C ILE A 26 -2.83 -4.22 -13.97
N VAL A 27 -3.69 -4.71 -14.85
CA VAL A 27 -3.44 -4.81 -16.28
C VAL A 27 -4.53 -4.06 -17.04
N GLY A 28 -4.15 -3.09 -17.85
CA GLY A 28 -5.06 -2.34 -18.72
C GLY A 28 -4.65 -2.47 -20.17
N GLN A 29 -5.62 -2.44 -21.08
CA GLN A 29 -5.39 -2.59 -22.52
C GLN A 29 -5.29 -1.23 -23.25
N ASP A 30 -5.92 -0.18 -22.73
CA ASP A 30 -5.89 1.16 -23.31
C ASP A 30 -6.07 2.26 -22.22
N PRO A 31 -5.00 2.98 -21.83
CA PRO A 31 -3.60 2.74 -22.22
C PRO A 31 -3.10 1.39 -21.69
N LYS A 32 -2.09 0.80 -22.35
CA LYS A 32 -1.42 -0.39 -21.83
C LYS A 32 -0.71 -0.07 -20.53
N ILE A 33 -1.20 -0.63 -19.43
CA ILE A 33 -0.60 -0.51 -18.10
C ILE A 33 -0.38 -1.90 -17.52
N LEU A 34 0.76 -2.11 -16.85
CA LEU A 34 1.08 -3.30 -16.07
C LEU A 34 1.80 -2.80 -14.80
N VAL A 35 1.06 -2.63 -13.71
CA VAL A 35 1.58 -2.00 -12.49
C VAL A 35 1.19 -2.82 -11.28
N TYR A 36 2.06 -2.84 -10.28
CA TYR A 36 1.69 -3.32 -8.96
C TYR A 36 1.10 -2.16 -8.15
N ALA A 37 0.23 -2.45 -7.21
CA ALA A 37 -0.27 -1.48 -6.25
C ALA A 37 -0.55 -2.13 -4.90
N ILE A 38 -0.47 -1.35 -3.82
CA ILE A 38 -0.94 -1.77 -2.49
C ILE A 38 -2.40 -1.32 -2.35
N VAL A 39 -3.27 -2.23 -1.92
CA VAL A 39 -4.66 -1.93 -1.60
C VAL A 39 -4.71 -1.13 -0.31
N THR A 40 -5.10 0.14 -0.41
CA THR A 40 -5.19 1.02 0.74
C THR A 40 -6.58 1.13 1.30
N SER A 41 -7.66 0.74 0.61
CA SER A 41 -9.01 0.67 1.18
C SER A 41 -9.97 -0.16 0.34
N ILE A 42 -11.02 -0.73 0.96
CA ILE A 42 -12.11 -1.43 0.27
C ILE A 42 -13.43 -1.01 0.94
N ASN A 43 -14.23 -0.20 0.25
CA ASN A 43 -15.49 0.34 0.79
C ASN A 43 -16.65 0.07 -0.15
N ARG A 44 -17.80 -0.37 0.39
CA ARG A 44 -19.01 -0.57 -0.43
C ARG A 44 -19.57 0.77 -0.88
N ASP A 45 -19.88 0.91 -2.17
CA ASP A 45 -20.59 2.07 -2.69
C ASP A 45 -22.09 1.92 -2.42
N SER A 46 -22.56 2.53 -1.34
CA SER A 46 -23.98 2.52 -0.95
C SER A 46 -24.89 3.31 -1.89
N SER A 47 -24.34 4.10 -2.82
CA SER A 47 -25.12 4.81 -3.84
C SER A 47 -25.59 3.90 -4.98
N LYS A 48 -24.97 2.73 -5.13
CA LYS A 48 -25.29 1.73 -6.15
C LYS A 48 -26.09 0.59 -5.53
N LYS A 49 -27.14 0.16 -6.23
CA LYS A 49 -27.94 -1.00 -5.82
C LYS A 49 -27.16 -2.32 -5.93
N ASP A 50 -26.28 -2.40 -6.93
CA ASP A 50 -25.45 -3.57 -7.19
C ASP A 50 -24.15 -3.55 -6.39
N GLU A 51 -23.34 -4.60 -6.55
CA GLU A 51 -22.09 -4.81 -5.80
C GLU A 51 -20.88 -4.00 -6.28
N TRP A 52 -20.98 -2.68 -6.14
CA TRP A 52 -19.89 -1.76 -6.47
C TRP A 52 -19.05 -1.40 -5.25
N TRP A 53 -17.73 -1.40 -5.42
CA TRP A 53 -16.76 -1.15 -4.37
C TRP A 53 -15.79 -0.03 -4.77
N ASN A 54 -15.53 0.89 -3.85
CA ASN A 54 -14.48 1.89 -3.96
C ASN A 54 -13.20 1.31 -3.38
N ILE A 55 -12.18 1.15 -4.23
CA ILE A 55 -10.87 0.60 -3.85
C ILE A 55 -9.82 1.71 -3.88
N GLY A 56 -9.19 1.97 -2.75
CA GLY A 56 -8.01 2.82 -2.66
C GLY A 56 -6.75 2.06 -3.06
N LEU A 57 -5.85 2.71 -3.81
CA LEU A 57 -4.62 2.08 -4.33
C LEU A 57 -3.42 3.02 -4.25
N THR A 58 -2.27 2.47 -3.82
CA THR A 58 -0.96 3.12 -3.94
C THR A 58 -0.13 2.39 -5.00
N LEU A 59 0.15 3.04 -6.13
CA LEU A 59 0.87 2.43 -7.25
C LEU A 59 2.36 2.22 -6.94
N LEU A 60 2.87 1.05 -7.30
CA LEU A 60 4.27 0.65 -7.28
C LEU A 60 4.76 0.61 -8.73
N SER A 61 5.54 1.62 -9.13
CA SER A 61 6.00 1.81 -10.51
C SER A 61 7.23 0.96 -10.88
N ILE A 62 7.83 0.26 -9.92
CA ILE A 62 8.99 -0.62 -10.13
C ILE A 62 8.51 -2.08 -9.99
N PRO A 63 9.00 -3.01 -10.85
CA PRO A 63 8.71 -4.43 -10.69
C PRO A 63 9.05 -4.93 -9.28
N LEU A 64 8.18 -5.77 -8.71
CA LEU A 64 8.48 -6.42 -7.44
C LEU A 64 9.69 -7.35 -7.60
N GLN A 65 10.68 -7.19 -6.73
CA GLN A 65 11.85 -8.05 -6.67
C GLN A 65 11.99 -8.63 -5.26
N LYS A 66 12.13 -9.95 -5.15
CA LYS A 66 12.48 -10.61 -3.89
C LYS A 66 13.99 -10.67 -3.77
N VAL A 67 14.55 -9.86 -2.88
CA VAL A 67 15.99 -9.76 -2.63
C VAL A 67 16.28 -9.76 -1.14
N VAL A 68 17.44 -10.28 -0.74
CA VAL A 68 17.93 -10.23 0.64
C VAL A 68 19.21 -9.43 0.65
N TRP A 69 19.23 -8.30 1.37
CA TRP A 69 20.40 -7.44 1.54
C TRP A 69 20.84 -7.46 3.00
N THR A 70 22.16 -7.58 3.24
CA THR A 70 22.74 -7.43 4.57
C THR A 70 23.18 -5.98 4.75
N LEU A 71 22.44 -5.21 5.56
CA LEU A 71 22.68 -3.78 5.79
C LEU A 71 22.99 -3.51 7.26
N ARG A 72 23.79 -2.47 7.54
CA ARG A 72 23.95 -1.91 8.89
C ARG A 72 22.80 -0.95 9.22
N THR A 73 22.63 -0.61 10.50
CA THR A 73 21.58 0.31 10.97
C THR A 73 21.58 1.64 10.23
N GLU A 74 22.74 2.29 10.10
CA GLU A 74 22.87 3.57 9.40
C GLU A 74 22.44 3.50 7.92
N GLN A 75 22.69 2.35 7.27
CA GLN A 75 22.35 2.11 5.87
C GLN A 75 20.85 1.91 5.68
N MET A 76 20.21 1.08 6.52
CA MET A 76 18.78 0.77 6.39
C MET A 76 17.84 1.88 6.89
N THR A 77 18.38 2.84 7.65
CA THR A 77 17.62 4.01 8.14
C THR A 77 17.84 5.27 7.30
N GLY A 78 18.69 5.18 6.27
CA GLY A 78 18.99 6.29 5.37
C GLY A 78 19.85 7.38 6.01
N GLN A 79 20.66 7.04 7.01
CA GLN A 79 21.62 7.94 7.63
C GLN A 79 22.93 8.05 6.83
N GLU A 80 23.23 7.06 5.98
CA GLU A 80 24.34 7.10 5.03
C GLU A 80 23.98 6.60 3.62
N ILE A 81 24.72 7.09 2.62
CA ILE A 81 24.79 6.47 1.28
C ILE A 81 25.89 5.42 1.35
N PHE A 82 25.64 4.23 0.80
CA PHE A 82 26.59 3.12 0.84
C PHE A 82 26.82 2.54 -0.57
N THR A 83 27.89 1.76 -0.73
CA THR A 83 28.20 1.09 -1.99
C THR A 83 27.99 -0.41 -1.84
N MET A 84 27.30 -1.02 -2.80
CA MET A 84 27.14 -2.47 -2.89
C MET A 84 27.39 -2.89 -4.35
N GLY A 85 28.22 -3.90 -4.60
CA GLY A 85 28.55 -4.32 -5.98
C GLY A 85 29.12 -3.21 -6.88
N GLY A 86 29.85 -2.23 -6.31
CA GLY A 86 30.41 -1.09 -7.05
C GLY A 86 29.46 0.08 -7.28
N GLU A 87 28.18 -0.05 -6.93
CA GLU A 87 27.16 0.99 -7.14
C GLU A 87 26.72 1.63 -5.82
N LYS A 88 26.58 2.96 -5.83
CA LYS A 88 26.05 3.75 -4.70
C LYS A 88 24.55 3.52 -4.55
N ARG A 89 24.09 3.34 -3.32
CA ARG A 89 22.69 3.09 -2.95
C ARG A 89 22.28 3.94 -1.74
N PHE A 90 20.98 4.22 -1.67
CA PHE A 90 20.30 4.86 -0.54
C PHE A 90 19.08 4.00 -0.19
N PHE A 91 18.84 3.81 1.10
CA PHE A 91 17.71 3.01 1.58
C PHE A 91 17.03 3.74 2.73
N LYS A 92 15.72 3.97 2.61
CA LYS A 92 14.91 4.57 3.68
C LYS A 92 13.45 4.17 3.50
N ALA A 93 12.78 3.88 4.60
CA ALA A 93 11.34 3.64 4.59
C ALA A 93 10.58 4.90 4.17
N VAL A 94 9.56 4.72 3.32
CA VAL A 94 8.61 5.77 2.95
C VAL A 94 7.44 5.69 3.92
N ASP A 95 7.06 6.83 4.49
CA ASP A 95 5.84 6.98 5.27
C ASP A 95 4.72 7.49 4.36
N PHE A 96 3.67 6.71 4.20
CA PHE A 96 2.49 7.07 3.41
C PHE A 96 1.40 7.77 4.25
N GLY A 97 1.65 7.99 5.55
CA GLY A 97 0.66 8.44 6.51
C GLY A 97 -0.33 7.33 6.89
N LYS A 98 -1.15 7.57 7.93
CA LYS A 98 -2.27 6.68 8.23
C LYS A 98 -3.37 6.91 7.20
N THR A 99 -3.69 5.89 6.43
CA THR A 99 -4.95 5.84 5.67
C THR A 99 -6.08 5.74 6.68
N ASN A 100 -6.83 6.84 6.87
CA ASN A 100 -7.96 6.92 7.80
C ASN A 100 -9.03 5.87 7.43
N HIS A 101 -8.93 4.69 8.03
CA HIS A 101 -9.92 3.62 7.92
C HIS A 101 -10.97 3.61 9.02
N ASP A 102 -10.81 4.47 10.03
CA ASP A 102 -11.61 4.40 11.25
C ASP A 102 -12.73 5.46 11.36
N GLU A 103 -13.07 6.20 10.29
CA GLU A 103 -14.07 7.28 10.37
C GLU A 103 -15.32 7.09 9.51
N ILE A 104 -15.90 5.88 9.46
CA ILE A 104 -17.33 5.75 9.11
C ILE A 104 -17.99 4.70 10.01
N ASN A 105 -18.18 5.04 11.29
CA ASN A 105 -19.38 4.70 12.07
C ASN A 105 -19.23 5.18 13.52
N GLU A 106 -19.76 6.36 13.82
CA GLU A 106 -20.45 6.62 15.10
C GLU A 106 -21.18 7.96 15.03
N ASN A 107 -22.37 7.95 14.41
CA ASN A 107 -23.36 8.98 14.63
C ASN A 107 -24.29 8.51 15.75
N SER A 108 -23.81 8.58 16.99
CA SER A 108 -24.63 8.63 18.21
C SER A 108 -24.06 9.70 19.15
N GLN A 109 -24.93 10.65 19.49
CA GLN A 109 -24.70 12.00 19.99
C GLN A 109 -24.12 12.12 21.43
N PRO A 110 -23.80 13.34 21.91
CA PRO A 110 -22.53 13.68 22.55
C PRO A 110 -22.54 13.64 24.09
N SER A 111 -21.38 13.46 24.72
CA SER A 111 -21.18 13.74 26.14
C SER A 111 -20.04 14.74 26.41
N ARG A 112 -20.47 15.90 26.89
CA ARG A 112 -19.79 16.95 27.68
C ARG A 112 -18.36 16.65 28.19
N GLY A 113 -17.43 17.49 27.72
CA GLY A 113 -16.49 18.28 28.53
C GLY A 113 -15.50 17.56 29.46
N SER A 114 -14.21 17.65 29.13
CA SER A 114 -13.16 18.02 30.10
C SER A 114 -11.88 18.47 29.39
N LYS A 115 -11.25 19.50 29.94
CA LYS A 115 -10.04 20.17 29.45
C LYS A 115 -8.77 19.38 29.82
N ASN A 116 -7.81 19.43 28.89
CA ASN A 116 -6.37 19.68 29.09
C ASN A 116 -5.36 18.63 29.61
N PHE A 117 -4.20 18.70 28.94
CA PHE A 117 -2.79 18.52 29.37
C PHE A 117 -2.20 17.12 29.54
N LEU A 118 -1.18 16.81 28.70
CA LEU A 118 0.07 16.10 29.06
C LEU A 118 1.20 16.56 28.10
N LYS A 119 2.02 17.57 28.46
CA LYS A 119 3.39 17.55 29.03
C LYS A 119 4.45 16.71 28.26
N ARG A 120 5.45 17.44 27.74
CA ARG A 120 6.70 16.98 27.12
C ARG A 120 7.67 16.45 28.18
N VAL A 121 8.19 15.23 28.00
CA VAL A 121 9.29 14.67 28.80
C VAL A 121 10.63 15.04 28.14
N LYS A 122 11.63 15.32 28.98
CA LYS A 122 12.98 15.79 28.61
C LYS A 122 13.95 14.62 28.56
#